data_AF-A0A370SVN8-F1
#
_entry.id   AF-A0A370SVN8-F1
#
_cell.length_a   1.000
_cell.length_b   1.000
_cell.length_c   1.000
_cell.angle_alpha   90.00
_cell.angle_beta   90.00
_cell.angle_gamma   90.00
#
_symmetry.space_group_name_H-M   'P 1'
#
loop_
_entity.id
_entity.type
_entity.pdbx_description
1 polymer ?
#
loop_
_entity_poly.entity_id
_entity_poly.type
_entity_poly.pdbx_seq_one_letter_code
_entity_poly.pdbx_strand_id
1 'polypeptide(L)' 'MSDPLDKATSKAPATLGEGCLSRYDPDDMSPEDGTEFPGAAELWEQLMDEQDEAKKPA' A
#
# COMPACT_ATOMS: atom_id res chain seq x y z
N MET A 1 30.56 8.81 -6.74
CA MET A 1 30.18 7.93 -5.61
C MET A 1 28.76 8.32 -5.23
N SER A 2 27.76 7.48 -5.50
CA SER A 2 26.39 7.72 -4.98
C SER A 2 26.32 7.25 -3.54
N ASP A 3 25.65 8.04 -2.70
CA ASP A 3 25.47 7.76 -1.29
C ASP A 3 24.60 6.48 -1.10
N PRO A 4 25.03 5.52 -0.24
CA PRO A 4 24.30 4.27 -0.04
C PRO A 4 22.91 4.44 0.61
N LEU A 5 22.61 5.58 1.26
CA LEU A 5 21.26 5.87 1.76
C LEU A 5 20.30 6.34 0.65
N ASP A 6 20.83 6.79 -0.49
CA ASP A 6 20.03 7.22 -1.66
C ASP A 6 19.21 6.05 -2.24
N LYS A 7 19.68 4.81 -2.06
CA LYS A 7 18.99 3.58 -2.47
C LYS A 7 17.93 3.08 -1.47
N ALA A 8 17.84 3.69 -0.30
CA ALA A 8 17.00 3.23 0.81
C ALA A 8 15.89 4.23 1.18
N THR A 9 15.62 5.20 0.31
CA THR A 9 14.46 6.09 0.49
C THR A 9 13.38 5.67 -0.50
N SER A 10 12.39 4.92 -0.02
CA SER A 10 11.09 4.87 -0.70
C SER A 10 10.59 6.32 -0.76
N LYS A 11 10.66 6.90 -1.95
CA LYS A 11 10.22 8.28 -2.17
C LYS A 11 8.76 8.22 -2.54
N ALA A 12 7.92 8.85 -1.72
CA ALA A 12 6.50 8.90 -2.03
C ALA A 12 6.28 9.63 -3.37
N PRO A 13 5.34 9.16 -4.20
CA PRO A 13 5.00 9.82 -5.46
C PRO A 13 4.53 11.26 -5.22
N ALA A 14 4.63 12.08 -6.24
CA ALA A 14 4.21 13.48 -6.17
C ALA A 14 2.77 13.61 -5.66
N THR A 15 2.47 14.66 -4.90
CA THR A 15 1.11 14.95 -4.46
C THR A 15 0.54 16.15 -5.23
N LEU A 16 -0.70 16.02 -5.69
CA LEU A 16 -1.50 17.06 -6.32
C LEU A 16 -2.44 17.70 -5.29
N GLY A 17 -2.56 19.03 -5.32
CA GLY A 17 -3.43 19.80 -4.42
C GLY A 17 -2.70 20.28 -3.16
N GLU A 18 -3.31 21.22 -2.42
CA GLU A 18 -2.68 21.88 -1.27
C GLU A 18 -3.41 21.58 0.04
N GLY A 19 -2.63 21.46 1.13
CA GLY A 19 -3.16 21.26 2.49
C GLY A 19 -3.90 19.94 2.65
N CYS A 20 -5.10 19.97 3.24
CA CYS A 20 -5.90 18.77 3.52
C CYS A 20 -6.49 18.10 2.27
N LEU A 21 -6.34 18.72 1.08
CA LEU A 21 -6.81 18.18 -0.20
C LEU A 21 -5.67 17.61 -1.05
N SER A 22 -4.45 17.48 -0.50
CA SER A 22 -3.35 16.82 -1.19
C SER A 22 -3.67 15.33 -1.39
N ARG A 23 -3.51 14.87 -2.63
CA ARG A 23 -3.68 13.47 -3.06
C ARG A 23 -2.48 13.04 -3.88
N TYR A 24 -2.10 11.77 -3.84
CA TYR A 24 -1.02 11.28 -4.70
C TYR A 24 -1.42 11.40 -6.18
N ASP A 25 -0.45 11.78 -7.01
CA ASP A 25 -0.56 11.89 -8.45
C ASP A 25 -0.66 10.48 -9.04
N PRO A 26 -1.78 10.13 -9.69
CA PRO A 26 -1.98 8.80 -10.26
C PRO A 26 -1.15 8.51 -11.50
N ASP A 27 -0.62 9.52 -12.19
CA ASP A 27 0.29 9.37 -13.32
C ASP A 27 1.74 9.14 -12.84
N ASP A 28 2.10 9.65 -11.66
CA ASP A 28 3.39 9.42 -10.99
C ASP A 28 3.41 8.14 -10.15
N MET A 29 2.25 7.59 -9.80
CA MET A 29 2.13 6.28 -9.15
C MET A 29 2.49 5.16 -10.13
N SER A 30 3.65 4.54 -9.93
CA SER A 30 4.10 3.38 -10.66
C SER A 30 3.58 2.08 -9.99
N PRO A 31 3.64 0.93 -10.70
CA PRO A 31 3.31 -0.36 -10.11
C PRO A 31 4.19 -0.73 -8.90
N GLU A 32 5.41 -0.17 -8.84
CA GLU A 32 6.36 -0.35 -7.73
C GLU A 32 5.96 0.47 -6.49
N ASP A 33 5.12 1.50 -6.63
CA ASP A 33 4.56 2.29 -5.52
C ASP A 33 3.44 1.57 -4.77
N GLY A 34 3.02 0.39 -5.25
CA GLY A 34 2.28 -0.58 -4.44
C GLY A 34 0.76 -0.58 -4.62
N THR A 35 0.24 -0.34 -5.82
CA THR A 35 -1.17 -0.66 -6.13
C THR A 35 -1.37 -2.12 -6.56
N GLU A 36 -0.30 -2.78 -7.02
CA GLU A 36 -0.32 -4.18 -7.42
C GLU A 36 -0.03 -5.07 -6.21
N PHE A 37 -1.10 -5.46 -5.50
CA PHE A 37 -1.01 -6.48 -4.47
C PHE A 37 -1.70 -7.77 -4.96
N PRO A 38 -1.01 -8.61 -5.76
CA PRO A 38 -1.63 -9.78 -6.40
C PRO A 38 -2.16 -10.80 -5.37
N GLY A 39 -1.63 -10.82 -4.15
CA GLY A 39 -2.11 -11.64 -3.03
C GLY A 39 -3.21 -11.00 -2.17
N ALA A 40 -3.69 -9.80 -2.51
CA ALA A 40 -4.67 -9.08 -1.71
C ALA A 40 -5.95 -9.88 -1.46
N ALA A 41 -6.46 -10.52 -2.51
CA ALA A 41 -7.68 -11.29 -2.45
C ALA A 41 -7.52 -12.53 -1.55
N GLU A 42 -6.41 -13.27 -1.70
CA GLU A 42 -6.12 -14.46 -0.89
C GLU A 42 -5.94 -14.11 0.60
N LEU A 43 -5.23 -13.02 0.89
CA LEU A 43 -5.07 -12.53 2.27
C LEU A 43 -6.41 -12.11 2.88
N TRP A 44 -7.25 -11.44 2.09
CA TRP A 44 -8.58 -11.03 2.54
C TRP A 44 -9.45 -12.23 2.90
N GLU A 45 -9.46 -13.29 2.09
CA GLU A 45 -10.22 -14.51 2.41
C GLU A 45 -9.74 -15.18 3.71
N GLN A 46 -8.42 -15.29 3.92
CA GLN A 46 -7.85 -15.82 5.17
C GLN A 46 -8.27 -15.01 6.40
N LEU A 47 -8.21 -13.67 6.30
CA LEU A 47 -8.65 -12.79 7.37
C LEU A 47 -10.14 -12.98 7.68
N MET A 48 -10.97 -13.11 6.65
CA MET A 48 -12.42 -13.33 6.86
C MET A 48 -12.71 -14.68 7.51
N ASP A 49 -12.02 -15.75 7.10
CA ASP A 49 -12.14 -17.09 7.69
C ASP A 49 -11.77 -17.08 9.18
N GLU A 50 -10.64 -16.44 9.53
CA GLU A 50 -10.17 -16.31 10.92
C GLU A 50 -11.15 -15.47 11.78
N GLN A 51 -11.78 -14.45 11.20
CA GLN A 51 -12.83 -13.68 11.86
C GLN A 51 -14.12 -14.47 12.08
N ASP A 52 -14.47 -15.37 11.16
CA ASP A 52 -15.68 -16.20 11.27
C ASP A 52 -15.48 -17.32 12.32
N GLU A 53 -14.31 -17.95 12.34
CA GLU A 53 -13.87 -18.88 13.39
C GLU A 53 -13.88 -18.20 14.77
N ALA A 54 -13.36 -16.96 14.87
CA ALA A 54 -13.38 -16.18 16.10
C ALA A 54 -14.79 -15.80 16.58
N LYS A 55 -15.78 -15.78 15.68
CA LYS A 55 -17.19 -15.45 15.99
C LYS A 55 -18.02 -16.65 16.39
N LYS A 56 -17.52 -17.87 16.17
CA LYS A 56 -18.26 -19.08 16.48
C LYS A 56 -18.31 -19.29 18.00
N PRO A 57 -19.49 -19.31 18.63
CA PRO A 57 -19.58 -19.60 20.06
C PRO A 57 -19.18 -21.06 20.32
N ALA A 58 -18.44 -21.27 21.42
CA ALA A 58 -17.93 -22.56 21.88
C ALA A 58 -19.01 -23.56 22.26
#